data_AF-A0A7J4PTH9-F1
#
_entry.id   AF-A0A7J4PTH9-F1
#
_cell.length_a   1.000
_cell.length_b   1.000
_cell.length_c   1.000
_cell.angle_alpha   90.00
_cell.angle_beta   90.00
_cell.angle_gamma   90.00
#
_symmetry.space_group_name_H-M   'P 1'
#
loop_
_entity.id
_entity.type
_entity.pdbx_description
1 polymer ?
#
loop_
_entity_poly.entity_id
_entity_poly.type
_entity_poly.pdbx_seq_one_letter_code
_entity_poly.pdbx_strand_id
1 'polypeptide(L)'
;ASAWDWMKKYRKQNRAAFAPVDIGSNLVAGIMGADYYLFGPIENAPIVFPAAAMVDIMCAESAKELGLEVLDPNHPINKLL
;
A
#
# COMPACT_ATOMS: atom_id res chain seq x y z
N ALA A 1 -16.94 10.78 15.37
CA ALA A 1 -16.43 11.15 14.03
C ALA A 1 -15.36 10.14 13.63
N SER A 2 -15.39 9.64 12.39
CA SER A 2 -14.40 8.67 11.88
C SER A 2 -13.20 9.36 11.20
N ALA A 3 -12.12 8.61 10.97
CA ALA A 3 -10.98 9.08 10.17
C ALA A 3 -11.42 9.56 8.78
N TRP A 4 -12.38 8.86 8.15
CA TRP A 4 -12.93 9.24 6.86
C TRP A 4 -13.77 10.51 6.90
N ASP A 5 -14.51 10.76 7.99
CA ASP A 5 -15.24 12.03 8.16
C ASP A 5 -14.29 13.21 8.28
N TRP A 6 -13.17 13.02 8.97
CA TRP A 6 -12.10 14.02 9.04
C TRP A 6 -11.49 14.28 7.66
N MET A 7 -11.11 13.23 6.92
CA MET A 7 -10.48 13.37 5.60
C MET A 7 -11.42 14.06 4.58
N LYS A 8 -12.72 13.75 4.60
CA LYS A 8 -13.73 14.42 3.75
C LYS A 8 -13.86 15.91 4.01
N LYS A 9 -13.59 16.36 5.25
CA LYS A 9 -13.54 17.80 5.59
C LYS A 9 -12.20 18.40 5.15
N TYR A 10 -11.10 17.73 5.45
CA TYR A 10 -9.75 18.22 5.16
C TYR A 10 -9.50 18.36 3.65
N ARG A 11 -10.01 17.44 2.82
CA ARG A 11 -9.85 17.50 1.35
C ARG A 11 -10.42 18.79 0.71
N LYS A 12 -11.34 19.48 1.40
CA LYS A 12 -11.89 20.76 0.95
C LYS A 12 -10.87 21.91 1.05
N GLN A 13 -9.88 21.76 1.93
CA GLN A 13 -8.80 22.71 2.14
C GLN A 13 -7.54 22.29 1.37
N ASN A 14 -7.28 20.98 1.28
CA ASN A 14 -6.16 20.42 0.55
C ASN A 14 -6.60 19.20 -0.26
N ARG A 15 -6.93 19.41 -1.53
CA ARG A 15 -7.41 18.34 -2.42
C ARG A 15 -6.32 17.31 -2.74
N ALA A 16 -5.06 17.74 -2.84
CA ALA A 16 -3.93 16.88 -3.17
C ALA A 16 -3.66 15.82 -2.09
N ALA A 17 -4.06 16.09 -0.84
CA ALA A 17 -3.91 15.15 0.27
C ALA A 17 -4.82 13.91 0.17
N PHE A 18 -5.87 13.92 -0.67
CA PHE A 18 -6.81 12.81 -0.73
C PHE A 18 -6.19 11.52 -1.29
N ALA A 19 -5.48 11.62 -2.42
CA ALA A 19 -4.86 10.46 -3.06
C ALA A 19 -3.85 9.72 -2.15
N PRO A 20 -2.87 10.37 -1.49
CA PRO A 20 -1.94 9.66 -0.61
C PRO A 20 -2.63 9.07 0.63
N VAL A 21 -3.68 9.70 1.16
CA VAL A 21 -4.43 9.14 2.30
C VAL A 21 -5.23 7.91 1.86
N ASP A 22 -5.84 7.95 0.68
CA ASP A 22 -6.59 6.83 0.11
C ASP A 22 -5.66 5.62 -0.14
N ILE A 23 -4.51 5.85 -0.78
CA ILE A 23 -3.47 4.82 -0.97
C ILE A 23 -3.00 4.29 0.38
N GLY A 24 -2.58 5.18 1.29
CA GLY A 24 -2.05 4.79 2.60
C GLY A 24 -3.03 3.97 3.42
N SER A 25 -4.34 4.23 3.31
CA SER A 25 -5.37 3.44 3.99
C SER A 25 -5.43 1.98 3.50
N ASN A 26 -5.18 1.75 2.21
CA ASN A 26 -5.08 0.38 1.66
C ASN A 26 -3.81 -0.31 2.20
N LEU A 27 -2.67 0.39 2.20
CA LEU A 27 -1.37 -0.19 2.60
C LEU A 27 -1.33 -0.70 4.04
N VAL A 28 -2.13 -0.13 4.95
CA VAL A 28 -2.24 -0.63 6.33
C VAL A 28 -2.63 -2.12 6.35
N ALA A 29 -3.51 -2.56 5.46
CA ALA A 29 -3.91 -3.96 5.40
C ALA A 29 -2.75 -4.88 4.98
N GLY A 30 -1.93 -4.49 4.00
CA GLY A 30 -0.82 -5.35 3.56
C GLY A 30 0.34 -5.35 4.53
N ILE A 31 0.61 -4.24 5.23
CA ILE A 31 1.55 -4.24 6.35
C ILE A 31 1.13 -5.28 7.42
N MET A 32 -0.18 -5.45 7.63
CA MET A 32 -0.75 -6.42 8.56
C MET A 32 -0.89 -7.84 7.96
N GLY A 33 -0.38 -8.07 6.75
CA GLY A 33 -0.35 -9.39 6.10
C GLY A 33 -1.60 -9.76 5.30
N ALA A 34 -2.39 -8.80 4.83
CA ALA A 34 -3.49 -9.08 3.90
C ALA A 34 -2.97 -9.53 2.52
N ASP A 35 -3.65 -10.49 1.89
CA ASP A 35 -3.24 -11.06 0.59
C ASP A 35 -3.61 -10.19 -0.63
N TYR A 36 -4.60 -9.29 -0.51
CA TYR A 36 -5.05 -8.45 -1.62
C TYR A 36 -5.68 -7.11 -1.18
N TYR A 37 -5.69 -6.14 -2.08
CA TYR A 37 -6.29 -4.81 -1.89
C TYR A 37 -7.53 -4.61 -2.76
N LEU A 38 -8.53 -3.92 -2.20
CA LEU A 38 -9.63 -3.32 -2.95
C LEU A 38 -9.40 -1.81 -3.08
N PHE A 39 -8.47 -1.43 -3.98
CA PHE A 39 -7.96 -0.06 -4.08
C PHE A 39 -8.85 0.93 -4.84
N GLY A 40 -9.99 0.46 -5.35
CA GLY A 40 -10.96 1.30 -6.06
C GLY A 40 -10.76 1.34 -7.58
N PRO A 41 -10.98 2.49 -8.23
CA PRO A 41 -10.96 2.61 -9.69
C PRO A 41 -9.62 2.22 -10.32
N ILE A 42 -9.65 1.60 -11.50
CA ILE A 42 -8.45 1.09 -12.20
C ILE A 42 -7.47 2.21 -12.57
N GLU A 43 -7.96 3.44 -12.73
CA GLU A 43 -7.17 4.64 -13.00
C GLU A 43 -6.17 4.96 -11.89
N ASN A 44 -6.39 4.44 -10.66
CA ASN A 44 -5.46 4.58 -9.55
C ASN A 44 -4.33 3.55 -9.58
N ALA A 45 -4.37 2.52 -10.44
CA ALA A 45 -3.35 1.48 -10.49
C ALA A 45 -1.91 2.02 -10.65
N PRO A 46 -1.64 3.04 -11.51
CA PRO A 46 -0.30 3.59 -11.67
C PRO A 46 0.30 4.21 -10.40
N ILE A 47 -0.54 4.62 -9.43
CA ILE A 47 -0.10 5.22 -8.16
C ILE A 47 -0.21 4.26 -6.98
N VAL A 48 -1.14 3.32 -7.01
CA VAL A 48 -1.32 2.31 -5.94
C VAL A 48 -0.31 1.18 -6.06
N PHE A 49 -0.09 0.63 -7.26
CA PHE A 49 0.73 -0.58 -7.42
C PHE A 49 2.20 -0.38 -7.02
N PRO A 50 2.86 0.74 -7.36
CA PRO A 50 4.21 1.00 -6.84
C PRO A 50 4.25 1.11 -5.31
N ALA A 51 3.21 1.70 -4.70
CA ALA A 51 3.13 1.86 -3.25
C ALA A 51 2.91 0.51 -2.55
N ALA A 52 2.05 -0.34 -3.10
CA ALA A 52 1.86 -1.73 -2.66
C ALA A 52 3.15 -2.55 -2.80
N ALA A 53 3.81 -2.49 -3.96
CA ALA A 53 5.05 -3.20 -4.22
C ALA A 53 6.15 -2.82 -3.22
N MET A 54 6.25 -1.54 -2.86
CA MET A 54 7.19 -1.09 -1.82
C MET A 54 6.89 -1.72 -0.45
N VAL A 55 5.62 -1.80 -0.05
CA VAL A 55 5.21 -2.47 1.21
C VAL A 55 5.56 -3.96 1.17
N ASP A 56 5.26 -4.66 0.06
CA ASP A 56 5.60 -6.07 -0.11
C ASP A 56 7.12 -6.30 0.01
N ILE A 57 7.93 -5.41 -0.58
CA ILE A 57 9.40 -5.44 -0.45
C ILE A 57 9.81 -5.31 1.02
N MET A 58 9.30 -4.29 1.74
CA MET A 58 9.64 -4.07 3.16
C MET A 58 9.23 -5.26 4.03
N CYS A 59 8.07 -5.86 3.77
CA CYS A 59 7.62 -7.07 4.45
C CYS A 59 8.55 -8.26 4.16
N ALA A 60 8.98 -8.44 2.91
CA ALA A 60 9.91 -9.49 2.52
C ALA A 60 11.32 -9.30 3.11
N GLU A 61 11.82 -8.07 3.18
CA GLU A 61 13.07 -7.74 3.88
C GLU A 61 12.99 -8.13 5.36
N SER A 62 11.90 -7.74 6.03
CA SER A 62 11.65 -8.10 7.44
C SER A 62 11.49 -9.61 7.63
N ALA A 63 10.80 -10.29 6.71
CA ALA A 63 10.63 -11.74 6.75
C ALA A 63 11.98 -12.47 6.62
N LYS A 64 12.87 -11.98 5.76
CA LYS A 64 14.23 -12.51 5.61
C LYS A 64 15.05 -12.37 6.91
N GLU A 65 14.94 -11.24 7.61
CA GLU A 65 15.60 -11.06 8.92
C GLU A 65 15.10 -12.06 9.97
N LEU A 66 13.84 -12.51 9.85
CA LEU A 66 13.23 -13.52 10.71
C LEU A 66 13.51 -14.97 10.25
N GLY A 67 14.33 -15.17 9.21
CA GLY A 67 14.68 -16.49 8.67
C GLY A 67 13.61 -17.10 7.76
N LEU A 68 12.68 -16.30 7.23
CA LEU A 68 11.70 -16.72 6.24
C LEU A 68 12.22 -16.46 4.82
N GLU A 69 11.64 -17.17 3.85
CA GLU A 69 11.97 -17.05 2.44
C GLU A 69 10.74 -16.67 1.62
N VAL A 70 10.94 -15.82 0.60
CA VAL A 70 9.92 -15.48 -0.37
C VAL A 70 9.83 -16.59 -1.41
N LEU A 71 8.67 -17.23 -1.51
CA LEU A 71 8.47 -18.40 -2.36
C LEU A 71 8.11 -18.05 -3.82
N ASP A 72 7.54 -16.88 -4.07
CA ASP A 72 7.15 -16.48 -5.43
C ASP A 72 8.34 -15.86 -6.20
N PRO A 73 8.81 -16.46 -7.30
CA PRO A 73 9.87 -15.88 -8.11
C PRO A 73 9.49 -14.51 -8.71
N ASN A 74 8.20 -14.22 -8.87
CA ASN A 74 7.70 -12.96 -9.40
C ASN A 74 7.47 -11.87 -8.34
N HIS A 75 7.76 -12.15 -7.07
CA HIS A 75 7.58 -11.21 -5.97
C HIS A 75 8.31 -9.88 -6.23
N PRO A 76 7.76 -8.72 -5.82
CA PRO A 76 8.38 -7.41 -6.04
C PRO A 76 9.85 -7.29 -5.62
N ILE A 77 10.26 -7.96 -4.53
CA ILE A 77 11.66 -7.96 -4.05
C ILE A 77 12.67 -8.51 -5.07
N ASN A 78 12.23 -9.33 -6.04
CA ASN A 78 13.10 -9.88 -7.08
C ASN A 78 13.18 -8.99 -8.33
N LYS A 79 12.54 -7.81 -8.31
CA LYS A 79 12.44 -6.87 -9.44
C LYS A 79 13.02 -5.49 -9.12
N LEU A 80 13.95 -5.43 -8.17
CA LEU A 80 14.70 -4.22 -7.85
C LEU A 80 15.56 -3.81 -9.06
N LEU A 81 15.68 -2.51 -9.30
CA LEU A 81 16.48 -1.94 -10.39
C LEU A 81 17.97 -1.86 -10.03
#